data_AF-A0A1C5BXE4-F1
#
_entry.id   AF-A0A1C5BXE4-F1
#
_cell.length_a   1.000
_cell.length_b   1.000
_cell.length_c   1.000
_cell.angle_alpha   90.00
_cell.angle_beta   90.00
_cell.angle_gamma   90.00
#
_symmetry.space_group_name_H-M   'P 1'
#
loop_
_entity.id
_entity.type
_entity.pdbx_description
1 polymer ?
#
loop_
_entity_poly.entity_id
_entity_poly.type
_entity_poly.pdbx_seq_one_letter_code
_entity_poly.pdbx_strand_id
1 'polypeptide(L)'
;MCEDLGFEKLLGEEGFFACLLGRSPSGAGRGPLYGPDLPVVLLTGGPGMGKGRLLRAVRDHFATKVPVVYLDCGSPVYADRAEPEPGARAAATEALVEIARRLCTWQGTGGSFAFPRLFAGLAVIATGAADGTPAAVATEIERYEGLPQKRRLPGLRTGDFWKGMVSGSIQNLLAALAGQALDPYSAAVSNALLDALFQSLAPRGRVELERIYGGYPGAAGQPQHGLRNLAADFQARGEARELAEGFLFRALREDLEAAYASASGWLRRVGRPGLLLDHAESPLGERLLRAVLTDRRGGQRDRVVIVGTARRADGGAF
;
A
#
# COMPACT_ATOMS: atom_id res chain seq x y z
N MET A 1 23.50 18.17 9.70
CA MET A 1 23.31 19.15 10.78
C MET A 1 21.94 19.76 10.60
N CYS A 2 21.00 19.47 11.50
CA CYS A 2 19.65 20.02 11.49
C CYS A 2 19.70 21.18 12.50
N GLU A 3 20.04 22.38 12.04
CA GLU A 3 20.02 23.59 12.88
C GLU A 3 18.60 23.83 13.41
N ASP A 4 18.52 24.31 14.64
CA ASP A 4 17.33 24.49 15.50
C ASP A 4 16.08 25.00 14.76
N LEU A 5 15.18 24.09 14.40
CA LEU A 5 13.87 24.41 13.81
C LEU A 5 12.75 24.51 14.87
N GLY A 6 13.08 24.42 16.16
CA GLY A 6 12.09 24.36 17.24
C GLY A 6 11.22 23.10 17.23
N PHE A 7 11.58 22.07 16.43
CA PHE A 7 10.86 20.80 16.36
C PHE A 7 11.26 19.79 17.43
N GLU A 8 12.12 20.17 18.38
CA GLU A 8 12.65 19.31 19.44
C GLU A 8 11.54 18.61 20.22
N LYS A 9 10.45 19.33 20.54
CA LYS A 9 9.30 18.75 21.24
C LYS A 9 8.50 17.75 20.40
N LEU A 10 8.61 17.79 19.07
CA LEU A 10 7.93 16.87 18.16
C LEU A 10 8.80 15.66 17.82
N LEU A 11 10.10 15.89 17.59
CA LEU A 11 11.07 14.90 17.12
C LEU A 11 11.90 14.28 18.25
N GLY A 12 11.86 14.83 19.45
CA GLY A 12 12.66 14.36 20.58
C GLY A 12 12.32 12.94 21.03
N GLU A 13 13.09 12.44 21.98
CA GLU A 13 12.98 11.06 22.49
C GLU A 13 11.60 10.70 23.04
N GLU A 14 10.90 11.71 23.57
CA GLU A 14 9.53 11.63 24.11
C GLU A 14 8.55 12.50 23.32
N GLY A 15 8.97 12.94 22.13
CA GLY A 15 8.19 13.81 21.28
C GLY A 15 6.96 13.12 20.70
N PHE A 16 6.05 13.94 20.16
CA PHE A 16 4.80 13.48 19.55
C PHE A 16 5.00 12.32 18.57
N PHE A 17 5.98 12.41 17.66
CA PHE A 17 6.23 11.37 16.67
C PHE A 17 6.83 10.09 17.27
N ALA A 18 7.65 10.21 18.33
CA ALA A 18 8.20 9.05 19.02
C ALA A 18 7.09 8.20 19.65
N CYS A 19 6.09 8.85 20.26
CA CYS A 19 4.95 8.17 20.86
C CYS A 19 3.90 7.73 19.82
N LEU A 20 3.76 8.44 18.71
CA LEU A 20 2.86 8.05 17.62
C LEU A 20 3.39 6.79 16.90
N LEU A 21 4.70 6.75 16.62
CA LEU A 21 5.39 5.62 16.00
C LEU A 21 5.76 4.52 17.01
N GLY A 22 5.58 4.75 18.31
CA GLY A 22 5.90 3.80 19.38
C GLY A 22 7.40 3.50 19.53
N ARG A 23 8.26 4.39 19.01
CA ARG A 23 9.71 4.23 19.02
C ARG A 23 10.37 5.59 18.90
N SER A 24 11.40 5.85 19.70
CA SER A 24 12.15 7.10 19.66
C SER A 24 13.19 7.13 18.53
N PRO A 25 13.75 8.32 18.20
CA PRO A 25 14.82 8.44 17.21
C PRO A 25 16.07 7.62 17.57
N SER A 26 16.45 7.56 18.86
CA SER A 26 17.53 6.66 19.32
C SER A 26 17.20 5.18 19.11
N GLY A 27 15.91 4.85 18.98
CA GLY A 27 15.40 3.49 18.81
C GLY A 27 14.90 2.86 20.11
N ALA A 28 14.80 3.61 21.21
CA ALA A 28 14.16 3.14 22.43
C ALA A 28 12.66 2.93 22.21
N GLY A 29 12.09 1.89 22.83
CA GLY A 29 10.65 1.65 22.78
C GLY A 29 9.89 2.76 23.50
N ARG A 30 8.75 3.19 22.95
CA ARG A 30 7.89 4.19 23.58
C ARG A 30 6.46 3.70 23.67
N GLY A 31 5.80 4.04 24.78
CA GLY A 31 4.38 3.77 24.97
C GLY A 31 3.58 4.49 23.87
N PRO A 32 2.76 3.77 23.10
CA PRO A 32 1.98 4.41 22.05
C PRO A 32 0.95 5.37 22.65
N LEU A 33 0.88 6.61 22.15
CA LEU A 33 -0.09 7.63 22.59
C LEU A 33 -1.55 7.18 22.39
N TYR A 34 -1.79 6.43 21.33
CA TYR A 34 -3.11 5.97 20.92
C TYR A 34 -3.13 4.45 20.88
N GLY A 35 -4.26 3.85 21.24
CA GLY A 35 -4.51 2.42 21.16
C GLY A 35 -4.60 1.90 19.71
N PRO A 36 -5.45 0.91 19.41
CA PRO A 36 -5.62 0.40 18.05
C PRO A 36 -6.34 1.39 17.12
N ASP A 37 -6.99 2.41 17.68
CA ASP A 37 -7.65 3.48 16.92
C ASP A 37 -6.68 4.66 16.75
N LEU A 38 -5.96 4.65 15.62
CA LEU A 38 -4.96 5.66 15.32
C LEU A 38 -5.61 6.90 14.70
N PRO A 39 -5.19 8.12 15.08
CA PRO A 39 -5.60 9.31 14.35
C PRO A 39 -4.91 9.37 12.98
N VAL A 40 -5.54 10.09 12.05
CA VAL A 40 -4.86 10.67 10.88
C VAL A 40 -4.45 12.08 11.28
N VAL A 41 -3.15 12.39 11.21
CA VAL A 41 -2.62 13.69 11.63
C VAL A 41 -2.48 14.57 10.40
N LEU A 42 -3.04 15.78 10.43
CA LEU A 42 -2.93 16.72 9.34
C LEU A 42 -2.28 18.03 9.81
N LEU A 43 -1.12 18.31 9.25
CA LEU A 43 -0.38 19.54 9.52
C LEU A 43 -0.83 20.61 8.54
N THR A 44 -1.49 21.65 9.04
CA THR A 44 -2.00 22.75 8.21
C THR A 44 -1.27 24.05 8.52
N GLY A 45 -1.24 24.95 7.54
CA GLY A 45 -0.62 26.27 7.69
C GLY A 45 -0.30 26.90 6.34
N GLY A 46 0.12 28.17 6.37
CA GLY A 46 0.49 28.92 5.19
C GLY A 46 1.73 28.39 4.46
N PRO A 47 2.03 28.91 3.25
CA PRO A 47 3.28 28.66 2.55
C PRO A 47 4.50 29.00 3.42
N GLY A 48 5.60 28.27 3.27
CA GLY A 48 6.85 28.55 3.99
C GLY A 48 6.88 28.14 5.47
N MET A 49 5.77 27.69 6.08
CA MET A 49 5.70 27.26 7.49
C MET A 49 6.43 25.95 7.82
N GLY A 50 7.34 25.47 6.96
CA GLY A 50 8.18 24.31 7.26
C GLY A 50 7.47 22.95 7.34
N LYS A 51 6.19 22.83 6.96
CA LYS A 51 5.41 21.58 7.05
C LYS A 51 6.05 20.37 6.36
N GLY A 52 6.38 20.50 5.07
CA GLY A 52 7.08 19.45 4.33
C GLY A 52 8.49 19.19 4.86
N ARG A 53 9.15 20.22 5.42
CA ARG A 53 10.45 20.08 6.09
C ARG A 53 10.34 19.24 7.36
N LEU A 54 9.28 19.43 8.15
CA LEU A 54 8.98 18.60 9.32
C LEU A 54 8.76 17.14 8.91
N LEU A 55 7.97 16.84 7.88
CA LEU A 55 7.79 15.46 7.42
C LEU A 55 9.11 14.81 6.97
N ARG A 56 9.95 15.55 6.25
CA ARG A 56 11.29 15.05 5.88
C ARG A 56 12.16 14.82 7.12
N ALA A 57 12.12 15.72 8.09
CA ALA A 57 12.84 15.54 9.36
C ALA A 57 12.34 14.31 10.13
N VAL A 58 11.02 14.06 10.18
CA VAL A 58 10.45 12.82 10.75
C VAL A 58 10.99 11.60 10.00
N ARG A 59 10.94 11.59 8.66
CA ARG A 59 11.53 10.50 7.88
C ARG A 59 13.00 10.31 8.26
N ASP A 60 13.81 11.36 8.23
CA ASP A 60 15.26 11.23 8.41
C ASP A 60 15.64 10.77 9.83
N HIS A 61 14.87 11.16 10.85
CA HIS A 61 15.11 10.73 12.25
C HIS A 61 14.61 9.31 12.54
N PHE A 62 13.50 8.89 11.94
CA PHE A 62 12.82 7.64 12.30
C PHE A 62 13.01 6.51 11.28
N ALA A 63 13.31 6.81 10.01
CA ALA A 63 13.44 5.83 8.92
C ALA A 63 14.69 4.94 9.00
N THR A 64 15.43 4.91 10.10
CA THR A 64 16.36 3.81 10.39
C THR A 64 15.83 2.85 11.45
N LYS A 65 14.80 3.26 12.21
CA LYS A 65 14.28 2.56 13.38
C LYS A 65 12.90 1.96 13.14
N VAL A 66 12.09 2.64 12.34
CA VAL A 66 10.72 2.23 11.96
C VAL A 66 10.51 2.43 10.46
N PRO A 67 9.67 1.59 9.82
CA PRO A 67 9.41 1.70 8.39
C PRO A 67 8.54 2.93 8.11
N VAL A 68 9.18 4.01 7.67
CA VAL A 68 8.52 5.29 7.36
C VAL A 68 8.72 5.61 5.89
N VAL A 69 7.62 5.83 5.17
CA VAL A 69 7.61 6.22 3.77
C VAL A 69 7.15 7.66 3.66
N TYR A 70 7.94 8.49 3.01
CA TYR A 70 7.56 9.85 2.61
C TYR A 70 7.14 9.86 1.15
N LEU A 71 5.95 10.38 0.87
CA LEU A 71 5.39 10.52 -0.46
C LEU A 71 5.02 11.99 -0.70
N ASP A 72 5.40 12.53 -1.85
CA ASP A 72 4.99 13.88 -2.26
C ASP A 72 3.77 13.78 -3.18
N CYS A 73 2.57 13.94 -2.62
CA CYS A 73 1.33 13.76 -3.36
C CYS A 73 1.12 14.81 -4.46
N GLY A 74 1.83 15.95 -4.38
CA GLY A 74 1.80 17.01 -5.39
C GLY A 74 2.75 16.76 -6.57
N SER A 75 3.55 15.69 -6.53
CA SER A 75 4.50 15.36 -7.60
C SER A 75 3.77 14.88 -8.86
N PRO A 76 4.06 15.44 -10.05
CA PRO A 76 3.45 14.99 -11.30
C PRO A 76 3.88 13.57 -11.70
N VAL A 77 4.99 13.07 -11.14
CA VAL A 77 5.58 11.77 -11.46
C VAL A 77 4.57 10.61 -11.37
N TYR A 78 3.60 10.66 -10.46
CA TYR A 78 2.59 9.62 -10.34
C TYR A 78 1.56 9.66 -11.47
N ALA A 79 1.19 10.87 -11.93
CA ALA A 79 0.32 11.03 -13.08
C ALA A 79 1.07 10.63 -14.37
N ASP A 80 2.31 11.09 -14.54
CA ASP A 80 3.15 10.81 -15.71
C ASP A 80 3.40 9.30 -15.88
N ARG A 81 3.59 8.55 -14.78
CA ARG A 81 3.75 7.09 -14.81
C ARG A 81 2.45 6.34 -15.13
N ALA A 82 1.31 6.93 -14.80
CA ALA A 82 0.00 6.34 -15.03
C ALA A 82 -0.54 6.63 -16.43
N GLU A 83 -0.15 7.75 -17.05
CA GLU A 83 -0.60 8.20 -18.38
C GLU A 83 -0.50 7.13 -19.48
N PRO A 84 0.58 6.31 -19.57
CA PRO A 84 0.71 5.35 -20.67
C PRO A 84 -0.36 4.26 -20.68
N GLU A 85 -0.97 3.93 -19.53
CA GLU A 85 -1.91 2.81 -19.38
C GLU A 85 -3.09 3.20 -18.48
N PRO A 86 -3.97 4.13 -18.88
CA PRO A 86 -4.99 4.70 -18.01
C PRO A 86 -6.07 3.70 -17.57
N GLY A 87 -6.18 2.56 -18.27
CA GLY A 87 -7.07 1.44 -17.93
C GLY A 87 -6.51 0.49 -16.87
N ALA A 88 -5.19 0.50 -16.63
CA ALA A 88 -4.49 -0.34 -15.65
C ALA A 88 -3.74 0.44 -14.58
N ARG A 89 -3.51 1.74 -14.78
CA ARG A 89 -2.71 2.61 -13.90
C ARG A 89 -3.44 3.87 -13.53
N ALA A 90 -3.25 4.29 -12.28
CA ALA A 90 -3.69 5.55 -11.71
C ALA A 90 -2.55 6.18 -10.90
N ALA A 91 -2.58 7.50 -10.70
CA ALA A 91 -1.65 8.15 -9.78
C ALA A 91 -1.69 7.51 -8.37
N ALA A 92 -2.87 7.11 -7.91
CA ALA A 92 -3.03 6.38 -6.66
C ALA A 92 -2.34 5.01 -6.68
N THR A 93 -2.53 4.20 -7.72
CA THR A 93 -1.90 2.88 -7.81
C THR A 93 -0.38 2.99 -7.94
N GLU A 94 0.13 3.98 -8.68
CA GLU A 94 1.57 4.27 -8.76
C GLU A 94 2.16 4.67 -7.41
N ALA A 95 1.44 5.49 -6.63
CA ALA A 95 1.84 5.84 -5.27
C ALA A 95 1.87 4.60 -4.35
N LEU A 96 0.86 3.72 -4.43
CA LEU A 96 0.81 2.48 -3.65
C LEU A 96 1.96 1.53 -4.02
N VAL A 97 2.26 1.39 -5.30
CA VAL A 97 3.39 0.59 -5.79
C VAL A 97 4.71 1.16 -5.29
N GLU A 98 4.87 2.48 -5.27
CA GLU A 98 6.07 3.12 -4.72
C GLU A 98 6.22 2.90 -3.21
N ILE A 99 5.11 3.03 -2.45
CA ILE A 99 5.09 2.72 -1.01
C ILE A 99 5.51 1.26 -0.79
N ALA A 100 4.89 0.34 -1.52
CA ALA A 100 5.17 -1.09 -1.41
C ALA A 100 6.64 -1.39 -1.75
N ARG A 101 7.18 -0.84 -2.86
CA ARG A 101 8.60 -1.02 -3.25
C ARG A 101 9.56 -0.56 -2.15
N ARG A 102 9.33 0.62 -1.55
CA ARG A 102 10.18 1.15 -0.47
C ARG A 102 10.16 0.26 0.77
N LEU A 103 8.98 -0.23 1.17
CA LEU A 103 8.81 -1.12 2.32
C LEU A 103 9.34 -2.53 2.05
N CYS A 104 9.27 -2.97 0.82
CA CYS A 104 9.89 -4.20 0.35
C CYS A 104 11.41 -4.19 0.45
N THR A 105 12.05 -3.04 0.23
CA THR A 105 13.50 -2.87 0.40
C THR A 105 13.94 -2.55 1.82
N TRP A 106 12.99 -2.48 2.77
CA TRP A 106 13.29 -2.15 4.16
C TRP A 106 14.16 -3.22 4.84
N GLN A 107 15.27 -2.78 5.44
CA GLN A 107 16.25 -3.66 6.10
C GLN A 107 16.31 -3.49 7.63
N GLY A 108 15.41 -2.68 8.22
CA GLY A 108 15.35 -2.49 9.67
C GLY A 108 14.78 -3.70 10.42
N THR A 109 14.48 -3.51 11.70
CA THR A 109 14.02 -4.58 12.59
C THR A 109 12.74 -5.26 12.05
N GLY A 110 12.79 -6.59 11.90
CA GLY A 110 11.71 -7.39 11.30
C GLY A 110 11.75 -7.49 9.77
N GLY A 111 12.72 -6.85 9.11
CA GLY A 111 13.02 -7.04 7.68
C GLY A 111 11.93 -6.56 6.73
N SER A 112 12.08 -6.97 5.46
CA SER A 112 11.21 -6.55 4.36
C SER A 112 9.74 -6.92 4.56
N PHE A 113 8.89 -6.17 3.85
CA PHE A 113 7.45 -6.43 3.75
C PHE A 113 7.12 -7.19 2.47
N ALA A 114 6.02 -7.95 2.51
CA ALA A 114 5.42 -8.61 1.37
C ALA A 114 3.99 -8.11 1.23
N PHE A 115 3.54 -7.94 -0.01
CA PHE A 115 2.25 -7.32 -0.32
C PHE A 115 1.38 -8.21 -1.21
N PRO A 116 1.05 -9.44 -0.78
CA PRO A 116 0.29 -10.38 -1.61
C PRO A 116 -1.15 -9.92 -1.91
N ARG A 117 -1.81 -9.21 -0.99
CA ARG A 117 -3.18 -8.75 -1.19
C ARG A 117 -3.19 -7.62 -2.21
N LEU A 118 -2.34 -6.61 -1.98
CA LEU A 118 -2.16 -5.52 -2.94
C LEU A 118 -1.78 -6.07 -4.33
N PHE A 119 -0.85 -7.02 -4.40
CA PHE A 119 -0.46 -7.64 -5.65
C PHE A 119 -1.63 -8.31 -6.38
N ALA A 120 -2.50 -9.04 -5.68
CA ALA A 120 -3.68 -9.67 -6.29
C ALA A 120 -4.60 -8.63 -6.94
N GLY A 121 -4.86 -7.51 -6.26
CA GLY A 121 -5.63 -6.40 -6.82
C GLY A 121 -4.94 -5.73 -8.00
N LEU A 122 -3.64 -5.45 -7.89
CA LEU A 122 -2.83 -4.84 -8.97
C LEU A 122 -2.75 -5.74 -10.22
N ALA A 123 -2.65 -7.06 -10.03
CA ALA A 123 -2.63 -8.02 -11.13
C ALA A 123 -3.97 -8.02 -11.89
N VAL A 124 -5.10 -7.92 -11.18
CA VAL A 124 -6.42 -7.97 -11.82
C VAL A 124 -6.75 -6.65 -12.53
N ILE A 125 -6.36 -5.48 -12.01
CA ILE A 125 -6.49 -4.22 -12.77
C ILE A 125 -5.56 -4.15 -13.99
N ALA A 126 -4.44 -4.90 -13.99
CA ALA A 126 -3.54 -4.98 -15.13
C ALA A 126 -4.22 -5.52 -16.40
N THR A 127 -5.35 -6.24 -16.24
CA THR A 127 -6.20 -6.68 -17.37
C THR A 127 -6.78 -5.53 -18.19
N GLY A 128 -6.74 -4.29 -17.69
CA GLY A 128 -7.09 -3.08 -18.43
C GLY A 128 -5.95 -2.47 -19.24
N ALA A 129 -4.76 -3.09 -19.30
CA ALA A 129 -3.62 -2.59 -20.08
C ALA A 129 -3.82 -2.86 -21.58
N ALA A 130 -3.59 -1.85 -22.42
CA ALA A 130 -3.72 -1.87 -23.90
C ALA A 130 -4.81 -2.83 -24.42
N ASP A 131 -6.06 -2.56 -24.03
CA ASP A 131 -7.28 -3.30 -24.39
C ASP A 131 -7.31 -4.80 -24.02
N GLY A 132 -6.50 -5.21 -23.04
CA GLY A 132 -6.52 -6.56 -22.46
C GLY A 132 -5.72 -7.59 -23.24
N THR A 133 -4.80 -7.17 -24.12
CA THR A 133 -3.92 -8.12 -24.81
C THR A 133 -3.05 -8.88 -23.80
N PRO A 134 -2.89 -10.21 -23.92
CA PRO A 134 -2.13 -11.01 -22.96
C PRO A 134 -0.69 -10.51 -22.75
N ALA A 135 -0.04 -9.96 -23.79
CA ALA A 135 1.30 -9.40 -23.73
C ALA A 135 1.37 -8.07 -22.95
N ALA A 136 0.38 -7.19 -23.09
CA ALA A 136 0.33 -5.95 -22.32
C ALA A 136 0.03 -6.21 -20.85
N VAL A 137 -0.90 -7.13 -20.56
CA VAL A 137 -1.20 -7.59 -19.20
C VAL A 137 0.05 -8.22 -18.56
N ALA A 138 0.76 -9.07 -19.30
CA ALA A 138 2.02 -9.65 -18.87
C ALA A 138 3.07 -8.59 -18.53
N THR A 139 3.30 -7.63 -19.43
CA THR A 139 4.25 -6.51 -19.23
C THR A 139 3.90 -5.69 -17.98
N GLU A 140 2.61 -5.48 -17.73
CA GLU A 140 2.15 -4.74 -16.56
C GLU A 140 2.30 -5.54 -15.26
N ILE A 141 2.08 -6.86 -15.29
CA ILE A 141 2.34 -7.74 -14.15
C ILE A 141 3.85 -7.84 -13.86
N GLU A 142 4.69 -7.90 -14.90
CA GLU A 142 6.16 -7.91 -14.77
C GLU A 142 6.67 -6.65 -14.06
N ARG A 143 6.05 -5.49 -14.29
CA ARG A 143 6.36 -4.25 -13.57
C ARG A 143 6.18 -4.37 -12.06
N TYR A 144 5.31 -5.27 -11.61
CA TYR A 144 5.06 -5.57 -10.20
C TYR A 144 5.96 -6.69 -9.65
N GLU A 145 6.77 -7.38 -10.46
CA GLU A 145 7.73 -8.40 -9.98
C GLU A 145 8.73 -7.84 -8.97
N GLY A 146 9.06 -6.55 -9.08
CA GLY A 146 9.92 -5.84 -8.14
C GLY A 146 9.34 -5.68 -6.72
N LEU A 147 8.07 -6.05 -6.50
CA LEU A 147 7.47 -6.16 -5.17
C LEU A 147 7.79 -7.55 -4.59
N PRO A 148 8.78 -7.71 -3.69
CA PRO A 148 9.06 -9.00 -3.07
C PRO A 148 7.83 -9.53 -2.34
N GLN A 149 7.29 -10.59 -2.92
CA GLN A 149 6.26 -11.41 -2.30
C GLN A 149 6.89 -12.44 -1.31
N LYS A 150 8.23 -12.45 -1.18
CA LYS A 150 9.03 -13.27 -0.24
C LYS A 150 9.72 -12.40 0.81
N ARG A 151 9.60 -12.80 2.09
CA ARG A 151 10.53 -12.35 3.16
C ARG A 151 11.82 -13.16 3.04
N ARG A 152 12.97 -12.51 2.78
CA ARG A 152 14.28 -13.19 2.86
C ARG A 152 14.70 -13.27 4.33
N LEU A 153 14.61 -14.44 4.94
CA LEU A 153 15.20 -14.74 6.25
C LEU A 153 16.17 -15.92 6.09
N PRO A 154 17.46 -15.78 6.48
CA PRO A 154 18.34 -16.92 6.64
C PRO A 154 17.94 -17.67 7.92
N GLY A 155 17.63 -18.97 7.80
CA GLY A 155 17.73 -19.90 8.93
C GLY A 155 16.51 -20.14 9.83
N LEU A 156 15.27 -19.78 9.47
CA LEU A 156 14.09 -20.22 10.24
C LEU A 156 12.92 -20.70 9.37
N ARG A 157 12.49 -21.93 9.66
CA ARG A 157 11.44 -22.75 9.02
C ARG A 157 10.00 -22.23 9.14
N THR A 158 9.79 -20.96 9.50
CA THR A 158 8.45 -20.46 9.90
C THR A 158 8.01 -19.19 9.16
N GLY A 159 8.73 -18.79 8.10
CA GLY A 159 8.33 -17.74 7.15
C GLY A 159 7.88 -18.25 5.78
N ASP A 160 7.85 -19.58 5.61
CA ASP A 160 7.74 -20.29 4.32
C ASP A 160 6.31 -20.42 3.77
N PHE A 161 5.41 -19.47 4.06
CA PHE A 161 4.02 -19.58 3.63
C PHE A 161 3.79 -19.20 2.15
N TRP A 162 4.52 -18.20 1.64
CA TRP A 162 4.51 -17.79 0.22
C TRP A 162 5.69 -18.41 -0.56
N LYS A 163 6.34 -19.47 -0.03
CA LYS A 163 7.59 -20.03 -0.54
C LYS A 163 7.49 -20.50 -2.01
N GLY A 164 6.31 -20.95 -2.43
CA GLY A 164 6.03 -21.42 -3.79
C GLY A 164 5.57 -20.35 -4.78
N MET A 165 5.28 -19.11 -4.36
CA MET A 165 4.49 -18.19 -5.20
C MET A 165 5.31 -17.28 -6.12
N VAL A 166 6.58 -17.01 -5.83
CA VAL A 166 7.18 -15.71 -6.22
C VAL A 166 8.09 -15.76 -7.44
N SER A 167 8.20 -16.92 -8.07
CA SER A 167 8.72 -17.03 -9.44
C SER A 167 7.79 -17.93 -10.22
N GLY A 168 7.38 -19.03 -9.59
CA GLY A 168 6.38 -19.96 -10.12
C GLY A 168 5.03 -19.31 -10.42
N SER A 169 4.42 -18.48 -9.56
CA SER A 169 3.08 -17.95 -9.88
C SER A 169 3.11 -16.87 -10.94
N ILE A 170 4.09 -15.96 -10.94
CA ILE A 170 4.21 -14.97 -12.02
C ILE A 170 4.57 -15.69 -13.31
N GLN A 171 5.51 -16.63 -13.31
CA GLN A 171 5.80 -17.45 -14.51
C GLN A 171 4.60 -18.32 -14.93
N ASN A 172 3.80 -18.84 -14.00
CA ASN A 172 2.58 -19.60 -14.31
C ASN A 172 1.46 -18.68 -14.80
N LEU A 173 1.37 -17.45 -14.31
CA LEU A 173 0.44 -16.42 -14.78
C LEU A 173 0.85 -15.97 -16.18
N LEU A 174 2.13 -15.65 -16.38
CA LEU A 174 2.72 -15.32 -17.68
C LEU A 174 2.62 -16.50 -18.65
N ALA A 175 2.82 -17.74 -18.19
CA ALA A 175 2.64 -18.94 -19.01
C ALA A 175 1.16 -19.21 -19.32
N ALA A 176 0.25 -18.97 -18.37
CA ALA A 176 -1.19 -19.03 -18.62
C ALA A 176 -1.60 -17.97 -19.65
N LEU A 177 -1.06 -16.75 -19.57
CA LEU A 177 -1.30 -15.69 -20.55
C LEU A 177 -0.66 -16.02 -21.91
N ALA A 178 0.54 -16.58 -21.95
CA ALA A 178 1.24 -16.98 -23.17
C ALA A 178 0.63 -18.21 -23.85
N GLY A 179 0.01 -19.12 -23.09
CA GLY A 179 -0.68 -20.31 -23.59
C GLY A 179 -2.09 -20.05 -24.12
N GLN A 180 -2.62 -18.84 -23.93
CA GLN A 180 -3.94 -18.45 -24.41
C GLN A 180 -3.82 -17.91 -25.84
N ALA A 181 -4.08 -18.77 -26.83
CA ALA A 181 -4.27 -18.38 -28.22
C ALA A 181 -5.68 -17.78 -28.45
N LEU A 182 -6.17 -16.94 -27.54
CA LEU A 182 -7.54 -16.45 -27.52
C LEU A 182 -7.68 -15.00 -27.96
N ASP A 183 -8.84 -14.72 -28.55
CA ASP A 183 -9.31 -13.41 -29.00
C ASP A 183 -9.12 -12.29 -27.96
N PRO A 184 -9.04 -11.01 -28.40
CA PRO A 184 -8.73 -9.83 -27.57
C PRO A 184 -9.72 -9.49 -26.44
N TYR A 185 -10.60 -10.40 -26.04
CA TYR A 185 -11.64 -10.15 -25.05
C TYR A 185 -11.08 -10.16 -23.61
N SER A 186 -11.01 -8.97 -23.02
CA SER A 186 -10.53 -8.70 -21.64
C SER A 186 -11.18 -9.60 -20.57
N ALA A 187 -12.42 -10.05 -20.76
CA ALA A 187 -13.12 -10.93 -19.82
C ALA A 187 -12.52 -12.36 -19.77
N ALA A 188 -12.07 -12.91 -20.91
CA ALA A 188 -11.45 -14.23 -20.95
C ALA A 188 -10.06 -14.20 -20.28
N VAL A 189 -9.29 -13.15 -20.57
CA VAL A 189 -7.98 -12.90 -19.95
C VAL A 189 -8.12 -12.71 -18.44
N SER A 190 -9.12 -11.95 -17.99
CA SER A 190 -9.40 -11.76 -16.56
C SER A 190 -9.78 -13.07 -15.86
N ASN A 191 -10.61 -13.90 -16.48
CA ASN A 191 -10.98 -15.21 -15.92
C ASN A 191 -9.78 -16.17 -15.82
N ALA A 192 -8.99 -16.26 -16.90
CA ALA A 192 -7.78 -17.08 -16.90
C ALA A 192 -6.76 -16.62 -15.85
N LEU A 193 -6.59 -15.30 -15.69
CA LEU A 193 -5.73 -14.71 -14.68
C LEU A 193 -6.22 -15.05 -13.26
N LEU A 194 -7.51 -14.90 -13.00
CA LEU A 194 -8.10 -15.25 -11.70
C LEU A 194 -7.94 -16.73 -11.40
N ASP A 195 -8.23 -17.61 -12.35
CA ASP A 195 -8.08 -19.04 -12.17
C ASP A 195 -6.61 -19.41 -11.88
N ALA A 196 -5.66 -18.87 -12.65
CA ALA A 196 -4.23 -19.05 -12.41
C ALA A 196 -3.80 -18.50 -11.03
N LEU A 197 -4.31 -17.33 -10.65
CA LEU A 197 -4.06 -16.74 -9.34
C LEU A 197 -4.54 -17.68 -8.23
N PHE A 198 -5.82 -18.10 -8.24
CA PHE A 198 -6.38 -18.99 -7.21
C PHE A 198 -5.77 -20.39 -7.21
N GLN A 199 -5.44 -20.96 -8.37
CA GLN A 199 -4.75 -22.25 -8.48
C GLN A 199 -3.34 -22.19 -7.86
N SER A 200 -2.66 -21.05 -8.00
CA SER A 200 -1.32 -20.86 -7.45
C SER A 200 -1.29 -20.58 -5.94
N LEU A 201 -2.44 -20.23 -5.34
CA LEU A 201 -2.55 -19.95 -3.91
C LEU A 201 -2.62 -21.23 -3.07
N ALA A 202 -1.82 -21.27 -2.01
CA ALA A 202 -2.01 -22.22 -0.91
C ALA A 202 -3.39 -22.01 -0.24
N PRO A 203 -3.96 -23.02 0.44
CA PRO A 203 -5.30 -22.93 1.05
C PRO A 203 -5.49 -21.73 1.98
N ARG A 204 -4.49 -21.41 2.81
CA ARG A 204 -4.52 -20.21 3.67
C ARG A 204 -4.51 -18.89 2.88
N GLY A 205 -3.93 -18.88 1.68
CA GLY A 205 -3.90 -17.70 0.82
C GLY A 205 -5.26 -17.42 0.21
N ARG A 206 -6.00 -18.48 -0.12
CA ARG A 206 -7.39 -18.39 -0.57
C ARG A 206 -8.29 -17.81 0.52
N VAL A 207 -8.14 -18.26 1.77
CA VAL A 207 -8.88 -17.71 2.92
C VAL A 207 -8.61 -16.23 3.14
N GLU A 208 -7.35 -15.78 2.98
CA GLU A 208 -7.02 -14.35 3.11
C GLU A 208 -7.57 -13.49 1.98
N LEU A 209 -7.57 -14.00 0.75
CA LEU A 209 -8.23 -13.30 -0.36
C LEU A 209 -9.75 -13.30 -0.20
N GLU A 210 -10.35 -14.39 0.27
CA GLU A 210 -11.77 -14.47 0.61
C GLU A 210 -12.15 -13.44 1.68
N ARG A 211 -11.35 -13.32 2.74
CA ARG A 211 -11.58 -12.34 3.81
C ARG A 211 -11.58 -10.89 3.31
N ILE A 212 -10.71 -10.55 2.37
CA ILE A 212 -10.61 -9.19 1.84
C ILE A 212 -11.54 -9.00 0.65
N TYR A 213 -11.27 -9.69 -0.44
CA TYR A 213 -11.97 -9.48 -1.70
C TYR A 213 -13.39 -10.04 -1.68
N GLY A 214 -13.70 -11.01 -0.81
CA GLY A 214 -15.09 -11.39 -0.54
C GLY A 214 -15.92 -10.28 0.13
N GLY A 215 -15.26 -9.31 0.77
CA GLY A 215 -15.87 -8.10 1.34
C GLY A 215 -15.91 -6.90 0.40
N TYR A 216 -15.44 -7.03 -0.84
CA TYR A 216 -15.56 -5.97 -1.85
C TYR A 216 -17.04 -5.76 -2.22
N PRO A 217 -17.50 -4.52 -2.52
CA PRO A 217 -18.88 -4.29 -2.94
C PRO A 217 -19.34 -5.21 -4.08
N GLY A 218 -20.47 -5.88 -3.89
CA GLY A 218 -21.02 -6.83 -4.86
C GLY A 218 -20.29 -8.18 -4.93
N ALA A 219 -19.30 -8.47 -4.08
CA ALA A 219 -18.59 -9.75 -4.08
C ALA A 219 -19.40 -10.90 -3.45
N ALA A 220 -20.35 -10.60 -2.56
CA ALA A 220 -21.19 -11.57 -1.85
C ALA A 220 -20.39 -12.70 -1.16
N GLY A 221 -19.23 -12.38 -0.59
CA GLY A 221 -18.33 -13.35 0.05
C GLY A 221 -17.43 -14.12 -0.92
N GLN A 222 -17.60 -13.96 -2.24
CA GLN A 222 -16.81 -14.65 -3.25
C GLN A 222 -15.64 -13.76 -3.73
N PRO A 223 -14.38 -14.12 -3.44
CA PRO A 223 -13.25 -13.25 -3.74
C PRO A 223 -12.98 -13.12 -5.25
N GLN A 224 -13.35 -14.10 -6.06
CA GLN A 224 -13.29 -13.99 -7.52
C GLN A 224 -14.22 -12.88 -8.03
N HIS A 225 -15.45 -12.79 -7.52
CA HIS A 225 -16.36 -11.71 -7.87
C HIS A 225 -15.85 -10.37 -7.38
N GLY A 226 -15.30 -10.31 -6.16
CA GLY A 226 -14.69 -9.07 -5.66
C GLY A 226 -13.54 -8.56 -6.51
N LEU A 227 -12.64 -9.45 -6.95
CA LEU A 227 -11.55 -9.07 -7.84
C LEU A 227 -12.04 -8.65 -9.23
N ARG A 228 -13.05 -9.33 -9.80
CA ARG A 228 -13.68 -8.92 -11.07
C ARG A 228 -14.33 -7.54 -10.96
N ASN A 229 -15.13 -7.32 -9.91
CA ASN A 229 -15.78 -6.04 -9.66
C ASN A 229 -14.75 -4.93 -9.46
N LEU A 230 -13.64 -5.20 -8.76
CA LEU A 230 -12.55 -4.24 -8.60
C LEU A 230 -11.92 -3.84 -9.94
N ALA A 231 -11.66 -4.79 -10.84
CA ALA A 231 -11.17 -4.44 -12.19
C ALA A 231 -12.20 -3.64 -12.98
N ALA A 232 -13.48 -4.04 -12.94
CA ALA A 232 -14.55 -3.34 -13.65
C ALA A 232 -14.72 -1.91 -13.13
N ASP A 233 -14.75 -1.71 -11.82
CA ASP A 233 -14.88 -0.40 -11.17
C ASP A 233 -13.68 0.50 -11.48
N PHE A 234 -12.46 -0.07 -11.49
CA PHE A 234 -11.26 0.66 -11.88
C PHE A 234 -11.32 1.16 -13.33
N GLN A 235 -11.85 0.34 -14.24
CA GLN A 235 -12.03 0.68 -15.65
C GLN A 235 -13.18 1.68 -15.88
N ALA A 236 -14.24 1.63 -15.07
CA ALA A 236 -15.42 2.48 -15.18
C ALA A 236 -15.15 3.99 -14.92
N ARG A 237 -13.96 4.34 -14.41
CA ARG A 237 -13.54 5.73 -14.06
C ARG A 237 -14.47 6.38 -13.02
N GLY A 238 -14.22 7.64 -12.68
CA GLY A 238 -15.04 8.40 -11.72
C GLY A 238 -15.05 7.78 -10.31
N GLU A 239 -16.20 7.84 -9.63
CA GLU A 239 -16.37 7.39 -8.24
C GLU A 239 -16.10 5.89 -8.07
N ALA A 240 -16.46 5.05 -9.04
CA ALA A 240 -16.18 3.62 -9.01
C ALA A 240 -14.67 3.34 -8.97
N ARG A 241 -13.90 4.10 -9.75
CA ARG A 241 -12.44 4.00 -9.73
C ARG A 241 -11.85 4.48 -8.40
N GLU A 242 -12.39 5.55 -7.81
CA GLU A 242 -11.96 6.01 -6.49
C GLU A 242 -12.21 4.97 -5.40
N LEU A 243 -13.31 4.22 -5.50
CA LEU A 243 -13.61 3.10 -4.62
C LEU A 243 -12.56 1.99 -4.79
N ALA A 244 -12.25 1.60 -6.03
CA ALA A 244 -11.24 0.59 -6.32
C ALA A 244 -9.84 1.03 -5.83
N GLU A 245 -9.44 2.28 -6.08
CA GLU A 245 -8.19 2.87 -5.61
C GLU A 245 -8.11 2.86 -4.06
N GLY A 246 -9.20 3.25 -3.38
CA GLY A 246 -9.29 3.20 -1.93
C GLY A 246 -9.19 1.77 -1.37
N PHE A 247 -9.82 0.80 -2.05
CA PHE A 247 -9.75 -0.60 -1.66
C PHE A 247 -8.34 -1.20 -1.84
N LEU A 248 -7.61 -0.81 -2.89
CA LEU A 248 -6.20 -1.19 -3.05
C LEU A 248 -5.33 -0.60 -1.94
N PHE A 249 -5.61 0.63 -1.50
CA PHE A 249 -4.90 1.21 -0.35
C PHE A 249 -5.19 0.44 0.94
N ARG A 250 -6.43 0.01 1.14
CA ARG A 250 -6.80 -0.89 2.23
C ARG A 250 -6.04 -2.21 2.16
N ALA A 251 -5.95 -2.83 0.99
CA ALA A 251 -5.18 -4.07 0.80
C ALA A 251 -3.70 -3.91 1.19
N LEU A 252 -3.08 -2.78 0.84
CA LEU A 252 -1.72 -2.42 1.27
C LEU A 252 -1.61 -2.34 2.80
N ARG A 253 -2.55 -1.63 3.45
CA ARG A 253 -2.58 -1.47 4.92
C ARG A 253 -2.80 -2.81 5.63
N GLU A 254 -3.65 -3.69 5.10
CA GLU A 254 -3.88 -5.03 5.66
C GLU A 254 -2.66 -5.95 5.50
N ASP A 255 -1.90 -5.82 4.40
CA ASP A 255 -0.61 -6.50 4.25
C ASP A 255 0.41 -6.04 5.30
N LEU A 256 0.44 -4.73 5.62
CA LEU A 256 1.26 -4.21 6.71
C LEU A 256 0.82 -4.75 8.07
N GLU A 257 -0.47 -4.73 8.38
CA GLU A 257 -0.98 -5.26 9.63
C GLU A 257 -0.67 -6.76 9.78
N ALA A 258 -0.87 -7.55 8.71
CA ALA A 258 -0.52 -8.97 8.70
C ALA A 258 0.97 -9.21 8.96
N ALA A 259 1.85 -8.36 8.44
CA ALA A 259 3.29 -8.46 8.70
C ALA A 259 3.64 -8.22 10.18
N TYR A 260 2.87 -7.39 10.90
CA TYR A 260 3.03 -7.13 12.33
C TYR A 260 2.30 -8.15 13.22
N ALA A 261 1.15 -8.66 12.79
CA ALA A 261 0.37 -9.66 13.52
C ALA A 261 0.95 -11.09 13.42
N SER A 262 1.80 -11.36 12.42
CA SER A 262 2.48 -12.64 12.29
C SER A 262 3.35 -12.97 13.51
N ALA A 263 3.50 -14.26 13.85
CA ALA A 263 4.30 -14.69 15.02
C ALA A 263 5.76 -14.15 14.99
N SER A 264 6.38 -14.09 13.81
CA SER A 264 7.69 -13.47 13.62
C SER A 264 7.67 -11.94 13.69
N GLY A 265 6.56 -11.33 13.26
CA GLY A 265 6.29 -9.90 13.38
C GLY A 265 6.19 -9.47 14.84
N TRP A 266 5.40 -10.19 15.64
CA TRP A 266 5.23 -9.92 17.06
C TRP A 266 6.56 -9.94 17.85
N LEU A 267 7.48 -10.83 17.48
CA LEU A 267 8.79 -10.95 18.15
C LEU A 267 9.85 -9.94 17.66
N ARG A 268 9.81 -9.56 16.38
CA ARG A 268 10.92 -8.82 15.74
C ARG A 268 10.55 -7.43 15.27
N ARG A 269 9.28 -7.15 14.96
CA ARG A 269 8.88 -5.82 14.51
C ARG A 269 8.61 -4.94 15.71
N VAL A 270 9.01 -3.69 15.57
CA VAL A 270 8.94 -2.68 16.61
C VAL A 270 8.37 -1.39 16.05
N GLY A 271 7.71 -0.63 16.92
CA GLY A 271 7.01 0.59 16.53
C GLY A 271 5.88 0.35 15.53
N ARG A 272 5.46 1.41 14.88
CA ARG A 272 4.37 1.45 13.90
C ARG A 272 4.88 1.93 12.54
N PRO A 273 4.42 1.35 11.42
CA PRO A 273 4.76 1.86 10.10
C PRO A 273 4.16 3.25 9.90
N GLY A 274 4.90 4.15 9.25
CA GLY A 274 4.47 5.52 8.99
C GLY A 274 4.35 5.83 7.50
N LEU A 275 3.27 6.49 7.10
CA LEU A 275 3.08 7.08 5.78
C LEU A 275 2.97 8.60 5.94
N LEU A 276 3.97 9.31 5.42
CA LEU A 276 4.07 10.76 5.47
C LEU A 276 3.69 11.30 4.08
N LEU A 277 2.54 11.97 4.00
CA LEU A 277 1.96 12.49 2.76
C LEU A 277 2.20 14.00 2.69
N ASP A 278 3.22 14.44 1.96
CA ASP A 278 3.42 15.85 1.65
C ASP A 278 2.40 16.29 0.58
N HIS A 279 2.02 17.56 0.59
CA HIS A 279 0.99 18.12 -0.30
C HIS A 279 -0.31 17.28 -0.35
N ALA A 280 -0.82 16.90 0.81
CA ALA A 280 -2.02 16.08 0.95
C ALA A 280 -3.32 16.78 0.48
N GLU A 281 -3.27 18.09 0.22
CA GLU A 281 -4.32 18.85 -0.48
C GLU A 281 -4.41 18.57 -1.99
N SER A 282 -3.44 17.87 -2.55
CA SER A 282 -3.50 17.43 -3.95
C SER A 282 -4.56 16.33 -4.13
N PRO A 283 -5.09 16.13 -5.36
CA PRO A 283 -6.09 15.08 -5.62
C PRO A 283 -5.66 13.68 -5.16
N LEU A 284 -4.37 13.35 -5.32
CA LEU A 284 -3.81 12.07 -4.85
C LEU A 284 -3.84 11.99 -3.31
N GLY A 285 -3.43 13.06 -2.63
CA GLY A 285 -3.44 13.13 -1.17
C GLY A 285 -4.84 13.02 -0.60
N GLU A 286 -5.79 13.76 -1.16
CA GLU A 286 -7.20 13.74 -0.74
C GLU A 286 -7.82 12.35 -0.90
N ARG A 287 -7.56 11.67 -2.02
CA ARG A 287 -8.04 10.29 -2.25
C ARG A 287 -7.51 9.32 -1.19
N LEU A 288 -6.20 9.34 -0.93
CA LEU A 288 -5.60 8.46 0.08
C LEU A 288 -6.12 8.76 1.50
N LEU A 289 -6.25 10.04 1.86
CA LEU A 289 -6.77 10.44 3.16
C LEU A 289 -8.25 10.06 3.31
N ARG A 290 -9.08 10.33 2.32
CA ARG A 290 -10.51 9.97 2.31
C ARG A 290 -10.71 8.46 2.46
N ALA A 291 -9.95 7.65 1.72
CA ALA A 291 -10.01 6.20 1.82
C ALA A 291 -9.74 5.71 3.25
N VAL A 292 -8.67 6.20 3.89
CA VAL A 292 -8.33 5.80 5.27
C VAL A 292 -9.35 6.26 6.29
N LEU A 293 -9.84 7.50 6.17
CA LEU A 293 -10.86 8.02 7.08
C LEU A 293 -12.17 7.24 6.96
N THR A 294 -12.52 6.84 5.74
CA THR A 294 -13.71 6.02 5.45
C THR A 294 -13.56 4.62 6.05
N ASP A 295 -12.42 3.98 5.84
CA ASP A 295 -12.07 2.69 6.43
C ASP A 295 -12.15 2.71 7.96
N ARG A 296 -11.48 3.70 8.59
CA ARG A 296 -11.44 3.81 10.06
C ARG A 296 -12.82 4.12 10.65
N ARG A 297 -13.61 4.97 9.98
CA ARG A 297 -15.01 5.20 10.34
C ARG A 297 -15.85 3.91 10.23
N GLY A 298 -15.55 3.07 9.24
CA GLY A 298 -16.14 1.74 9.07
C GLY A 298 -15.61 0.66 10.03
N GLY A 299 -14.77 1.03 11.01
CA GLY A 299 -14.22 0.11 12.00
C GLY A 299 -12.99 -0.67 11.55
N GLN A 300 -12.46 -0.41 10.35
CA GLN A 300 -11.22 -1.02 9.86
C GLN A 300 -10.01 -0.34 10.53
N ARG A 301 -9.50 -0.99 11.57
CA ARG A 301 -8.36 -0.52 12.36
C ARG A 301 -7.07 -1.17 11.89
N ASP A 302 -6.01 -0.39 11.93
CA ASP A 302 -4.67 -0.76 11.46
C ASP A 302 -3.60 -0.01 12.26
N ARG A 303 -2.37 -0.52 12.26
CA ARG A 303 -1.26 0.13 12.97
C ARG A 303 -0.52 1.17 12.13
N VAL A 304 -1.02 1.56 10.96
CA VAL A 304 -0.33 2.50 10.07
C VAL A 304 -0.56 3.93 10.53
N VAL A 305 0.52 4.61 10.91
CA VAL A 305 0.51 6.03 11.23
C VAL A 305 0.47 6.82 9.93
N ILE A 306 -0.51 7.71 9.78
CA ILE A 306 -0.65 8.55 8.59
C ILE A 306 -0.57 10.01 9.01
N VAL A 307 0.35 10.73 8.36
CA VAL A 307 0.61 12.14 8.64
C VAL A 307 0.62 12.88 7.30
N GLY A 308 -0.38 13.72 7.08
CA GLY A 308 -0.47 14.59 5.91
C GLY A 308 0.01 16.00 6.22
N THR A 309 0.46 16.73 5.20
CA THR A 309 0.53 18.19 5.25
C THR A 309 -0.44 18.77 4.25
N ALA A 310 -1.21 19.77 4.64
CA ALA A 310 -2.08 20.50 3.73
C ALA A 310 -1.73 21.99 3.72
N ARG A 311 -1.70 22.59 2.53
CA ARG A 311 -1.72 24.05 2.41
C ARG A 311 -3.09 24.58 2.83
N ARG A 312 -3.06 25.71 3.52
CA ARG A 312 -4.24 26.51 3.80
C ARG A 312 -3.91 27.92 3.35
N ALA A 313 -4.77 28.53 2.55
CA ALA A 313 -4.67 29.96 2.28
C ALA A 313 -4.85 30.73 3.62
N ASP A 314 -5.85 30.35 4.43
CA ASP A 314 -6.31 31.20 5.56
C ASP A 314 -6.65 30.46 6.88
N GLY A 315 -6.41 29.16 7.03
CA GLY A 315 -6.68 28.50 8.34
C GLY A 315 -8.14 28.07 8.63
N GLY A 316 -9.06 28.00 7.64
CA GLY A 316 -10.48 27.56 7.79
C GLY A 316 -10.85 26.15 7.26
N ALA A 317 -11.91 25.53 7.83
CA ALA A 317 -12.18 24.07 8.00
C ALA A 317 -12.09 23.12 6.79
N PHE A 318 -11.76 21.84 7.08
CA PHE A 318 -11.93 20.67 6.20
C PHE A 318 -13.38 20.17 6.22
#